data_AF-A0AAW2WEC6-F1
#
_entry.id   AF-A0AAW2WEC6-F1
#
_cell.length_a   1.000
_cell.length_b   1.000
_cell.length_c   1.000
_cell.angle_alpha   90.00
_cell.angle_beta   90.00
_cell.angle_gamma   90.00
#
_symmetry.space_group_name_H-M   'P 1'
#
loop_
_entity.id
_entity.type
_entity.pdbx_description
1 polymer ?
#
loop_
_entity_poly.entity_id
_entity_poly.type
_entity_poly.pdbx_seq_one_letter_code
_entity_poly.pdbx_strand_id
1 'polypeptide(L)'
;MRGVLDKLISPSQNAFVPGRSIGDNILLAQELFHGYNQQHLPHRCALKVDLRKAYDTVEWDFLSAVLTLFGFPAQFISWIDECVTTPSFSVCLNGSSHGFFRGRGG
;
A
#
# COMPACT_ATOMS: atom_id res chain seq x y z
N MET A 1 5.16 0.34 15.20
CA MET A 1 4.74 -0.33 13.94
C MET A 1 5.66 -1.45 13.48
N ARG A 2 6.99 -1.28 13.41
CA ARG A 2 7.89 -2.27 12.78
C ARG A 2 7.73 -3.71 13.27
N GLY A 3 7.60 -3.94 14.58
CA GLY A 3 7.40 -5.29 15.14
C GLY A 3 6.00 -5.90 14.97
N VAL A 4 5.02 -5.14 14.48
CA VAL A 4 3.66 -5.64 14.18
C VAL A 4 3.54 -6.01 12.71
N LEU A 5 4.21 -5.26 11.82
CA LEU A 5 4.15 -5.47 10.37
C LEU A 5 4.55 -6.89 9.96
N ASP A 6 5.60 -7.46 10.56
CA ASP A 6 6.05 -8.82 10.24
C ASP A 6 5.00 -9.91 10.49
N LYS A 7 4.00 -9.64 11.35
CA LYS A 7 2.89 -10.56 11.62
C LYS A 7 1.68 -10.32 10.72
N LEU A 8 1.57 -9.12 10.12
CA LEU A 8 0.42 -8.69 9.32
C LEU A 8 0.65 -8.84 7.82
N ILE A 9 1.89 -8.72 7.35
CA ILE A 9 2.22 -8.71 5.93
C ILE A 9 2.92 -10.00 5.52
N SER A 10 2.58 -10.51 4.33
CA SER A 10 3.23 -11.70 3.77
C SER A 10 4.75 -11.50 3.63
N PRO A 11 5.57 -12.56 3.76
CA PRO A 11 6.98 -12.52 3.39
C PRO A 11 7.23 -12.05 1.94
N SER A 12 6.27 -12.28 1.03
CA SER A 12 6.34 -11.83 -0.37
C SER A 12 5.99 -10.36 -0.61
N GLN A 13 5.62 -9.61 0.43
CA GLN A 13 5.39 -8.16 0.32
C GLN A 13 6.70 -7.39 0.56
N ASN A 14 7.39 -6.99 -0.52
CA ASN A 14 8.69 -6.34 -0.40
C ASN A 14 8.65 -4.81 -0.46
N ALA A 15 7.64 -4.25 -1.14
CA ALA A 15 7.53 -2.80 -1.28
C ALA A 15 7.26 -2.13 0.07
N PHE A 16 7.92 -1.00 0.32
CA PHE A 16 7.75 -0.16 1.52
C PHE A 16 8.10 -0.86 2.85
N VAL A 17 8.81 -1.99 2.83
CA VAL A 17 9.28 -2.70 4.04
C VAL A 17 10.80 -2.56 4.17
N PRO A 18 11.31 -1.90 5.22
CA PRO A 18 12.75 -1.73 5.41
C PRO A 18 13.48 -3.08 5.54
N GLY A 19 14.47 -3.32 4.68
CA GLY A 19 15.26 -4.55 4.65
C GLY A 19 14.76 -5.61 3.67
N ARG A 20 13.68 -5.36 2.91
CA ARG A 20 13.24 -6.22 1.79
C ARG A 20 13.61 -5.59 0.45
N SER A 21 14.06 -6.40 -0.51
CA SER A 21 14.49 -5.92 -1.82
C SER A 21 13.42 -6.19 -2.87
N ILE A 22 13.26 -5.27 -3.83
CA ILE A 22 12.44 -5.52 -5.02
C ILE A 22 12.99 -6.70 -5.84
N GLY A 23 14.30 -6.96 -5.74
CA GLY A 23 14.98 -8.07 -6.42
C GLY A 23 14.44 -9.44 -6.03
N ASP A 24 14.04 -9.64 -4.76
CA ASP A 24 13.53 -10.95 -4.31
C ASP A 24 12.19 -11.28 -5.00
N ASN A 25 11.35 -10.27 -5.24
CA ASN A 25 10.10 -10.44 -5.98
C ASN A 25 10.33 -10.68 -7.49
N ILE A 26 11.38 -10.10 -8.06
CA ILE A 26 11.78 -10.37 -9.46
C ILE A 26 12.23 -11.84 -9.59
N LEU A 27 13.07 -12.31 -8.66
CA LEU A 27 13.53 -13.70 -8.66
C LEU A 27 12.37 -14.68 -8.46
N LEU A 28 11.49 -14.41 -7.48
CA LEU A 28 10.30 -15.21 -7.24
C LEU A 28 9.40 -15.29 -8.49
N ALA A 29 9.20 -14.17 -9.19
CA ALA A 29 8.45 -14.17 -10.44
C ALA A 29 9.14 -15.01 -11.52
N GLN A 30 10.47 -14.88 -11.69
CA GLN A 30 11.23 -15.69 -12.66
C GLN A 30 11.08 -17.19 -12.40
N GLU A 31 11.12 -17.61 -11.13
CA GLU A 31 10.89 -19.00 -10.72
C GLU A 31 9.45 -19.46 -10.99
N LEU A 32 8.44 -18.65 -10.65
CA LEU A 32 7.03 -18.97 -10.90
C LEU A 32 6.71 -19.12 -12.40
N PHE A 33 7.33 -18.29 -13.23
CA PHE A 33 7.19 -18.34 -14.69
C PHE A 33 8.17 -19.32 -15.37
N HIS A 34 8.99 -20.04 -14.60
CA HIS A 34 9.89 -21.03 -15.18
C HIS A 34 9.09 -22.17 -15.85
N GLY A 35 9.42 -22.42 -17.12
CA GLY A 35 8.73 -23.41 -17.94
C GLY A 35 7.27 -23.08 -18.27
N TYR A 36 6.80 -21.85 -18.00
CA TYR A 36 5.38 -21.48 -18.15
C TYR A 36 4.83 -21.72 -19.57
N ASN A 37 5.67 -21.56 -20.59
CA ASN A 37 5.29 -21.75 -22.01
C ASN A 37 5.58 -23.16 -22.55
N GLN A 38 6.02 -24.10 -21.70
CA GLN A 38 6.35 -25.46 -22.15
C GLN A 38 5.08 -26.30 -22.31
N GLN A 39 4.83 -26.75 -23.53
CA GLN A 39 3.61 -27.48 -23.89
C GLN A 39 3.47 -28.86 -23.23
N HIS A 40 4.57 -29.44 -22.73
CA HIS A 40 4.56 -30.71 -22.03
C HIS A 40 4.24 -30.58 -20.53
N LEU A 41 4.14 -29.35 -20.02
CA LEU A 41 3.74 -29.07 -18.63
C LEU A 41 2.24 -28.75 -18.54
N PRO A 42 1.62 -28.92 -17.36
CA PRO A 42 0.23 -28.54 -17.16
C PRO A 42 -0.01 -27.07 -17.51
N HIS A 43 -1.18 -26.77 -18.08
CA HIS A 43 -1.58 -25.40 -18.36
C HIS A 43 -1.59 -24.55 -17.08
N ARG A 44 -1.01 -23.35 -17.17
CA ARG A 44 -0.94 -22.39 -16.07
C ARG A 44 -1.63 -21.09 -16.48
N CYS A 45 -2.15 -20.36 -15.49
CA CYS A 45 -2.69 -19.02 -15.65
C CYS A 45 -1.96 -18.08 -14.68
N ALA A 46 -1.71 -16.85 -15.12
CA ALA A 46 -1.15 -15.79 -14.29
C ALA A 46 -2.10 -14.60 -14.33
N LEU A 47 -2.45 -14.09 -13.15
CA LEU A 47 -3.28 -12.91 -12.98
C LEU A 47 -2.41 -11.77 -12.47
N LYS A 48 -2.37 -10.67 -13.22
CA LYS A 48 -1.78 -9.41 -12.77
C LYS A 48 -2.90 -8.44 -12.42
N VAL A 49 -2.94 -8.01 -11.16
CA VAL A 49 -3.85 -6.98 -10.67
C VAL A 49 -3.04 -5.71 -10.40
N ASP A 50 -3.51 -4.59 -10.92
CA ASP A 50 -2.91 -3.26 -10.70
C ASP A 50 -4.01 -2.30 -10.23
N LEU A 51 -3.72 -1.52 -9.19
CA LEU A 51 -4.66 -0.59 -8.59
C LEU A 51 -4.42 0.82 -9.14
N ARG A 52 -5.39 1.35 -9.89
CA ARG A 52 -5.34 2.73 -10.38
C ARG A 52 -5.38 3.69 -9.20
N LYS A 53 -4.36 4.54 -9.07
CA LYS A 53 -4.30 5.61 -8.06
C LYS A 53 -4.62 5.06 -6.66
N ALA A 54 -3.89 4.03 -6.22
CA ALA A 54 -4.19 3.32 -4.97
C ALA A 54 -4.37 4.26 -3.76
N TYR A 55 -3.59 5.33 -3.63
CA TYR A 55 -3.72 6.29 -2.53
C TYR A 55 -4.93 7.23 -2.65
N ASP A 56 -5.43 7.47 -3.85
CA ASP A 56 -6.58 8.36 -4.10
C ASP A 56 -7.91 7.59 -4.06
N THR A 57 -7.87 6.25 -4.10
CA THR A 57 -9.04 5.38 -4.29
C THR A 57 -9.37 4.49 -3.09
N VAL A 58 -8.53 4.51 -2.05
CA VAL A 58 -8.84 3.84 -0.79
C VAL A 58 -9.97 4.58 -0.10
N GLU A 59 -10.99 3.83 0.29
CA GLU A 59 -12.11 4.32 1.08
C GLU A 59 -11.70 4.35 2.56
N TRP A 60 -11.99 5.47 3.25
CA TRP A 60 -11.47 5.73 4.60
C TRP A 60 -12.16 4.89 5.68
N ASP A 61 -13.46 4.59 5.54
CA ASP A 61 -14.17 3.69 6.45
C ASP A 61 -13.59 2.26 6.34
N PHE A 62 -13.22 1.82 5.14
CA PHE A 62 -12.51 0.57 4.91
C PHE A 62 -11.14 0.53 5.60
N LEU A 63 -10.35 1.60 5.50
CA LEU A 63 -9.07 1.71 6.20
C LEU A 63 -9.26 1.57 7.72
N SER A 64 -10.24 2.29 8.27
CA SER A 64 -10.59 2.28 9.69
C SER A 64 -11.04 0.89 10.16
N ALA A 65 -11.87 0.22 9.35
CA ALA A 65 -12.34 -1.13 9.61
C ALA A 65 -11.19 -2.16 9.61
N VAL A 66 -10.24 -2.05 8.68
CA VAL A 66 -9.06 -2.93 8.60
C VAL A 66 -8.15 -2.74 9.81
N LEU A 67 -7.89 -1.49 10.21
CA LEU A 67 -7.08 -1.21 11.41
C LEU A 67 -7.74 -1.74 12.69
N THR A 68 -9.06 -1.61 12.78
CA THR A 68 -9.85 -2.19 13.88
C THR A 68 -9.77 -3.71 13.89
N LEU A 69 -9.91 -4.35 12.72
CA LEU A 69 -9.82 -5.81 12.57
C LEU A 69 -8.45 -6.35 12.99
N PHE A 70 -7.37 -5.63 12.66
CA PHE A 70 -6.02 -6.00 13.09
C PHE A 70 -5.71 -5.65 14.55
N GLY A 71 -6.67 -5.09 15.29
CA GLY A 71 -6.55 -4.84 16.72
C GLY A 71 -5.68 -3.63 17.06
N PHE A 72 -5.56 -2.64 16.16
CA PHE A 72 -4.86 -1.40 16.49
C PHE A 72 -5.63 -0.62 17.58
N PRO A 73 -4.93 0.06 18.52
CA PRO A 73 -5.59 0.84 19.56
C PRO A 73 -6.47 1.95 18.97
N ALA A 74 -7.66 2.16 19.53
CA ALA A 74 -8.62 3.16 19.04
C ALA A 74 -8.02 4.58 18.93
N GLN A 75 -7.12 4.96 19.85
CA GLN A 75 -6.42 6.25 19.79
C GLN A 75 -5.51 6.35 18.55
N PHE A 76 -4.83 5.26 18.18
CA PHE A 76 -3.98 5.24 16.99
C PHE A 76 -4.82 5.33 15.71
N ILE A 77 -5.96 4.64 15.66
CA ILE A 77 -6.90 4.72 14.53
C ILE A 77 -7.40 6.16 14.38
N SER A 78 -7.84 6.79 15.48
CA SER A 78 -8.28 8.19 15.47
C SER A 78 -7.22 9.17 14.96
N TRP A 79 -5.94 8.94 15.23
CA TRP A 79 -4.87 9.77 14.65
C TRP A 79 -4.72 9.58 13.14
N ILE A 80 -4.84 8.33 12.66
CA ILE A 80 -4.81 8.03 11.23
C ILE A 80 -6.01 8.67 10.52
N ASP A 81 -7.21 8.55 11.10
CA ASP A 81 -8.44 9.12 10.55
C ASP A 81 -8.34 10.64 10.38
N GLU A 82 -7.83 11.34 11.39
CA GLU A 82 -7.57 12.79 11.29
C GLU A 82 -6.58 13.07 10.14
N CYS A 83 -5.47 12.34 10.06
CA CYS A 83 -4.47 12.54 9.01
C CYS A 83 -5.02 12.36 7.59
N VAL A 84 -5.93 11.41 7.36
CA VAL A 84 -6.44 11.11 6.01
C VAL A 84 -7.69 11.91 5.65
N THR A 85 -8.49 12.34 6.63
CA THR A 85 -9.75 13.07 6.39
C THR A 85 -9.62 14.59 6.43
N THR A 86 -8.57 15.14 7.07
CA THR A 86 -8.38 16.59 7.17
C THR A 86 -7.12 17.12 6.46
N PRO A 87 -6.79 16.70 5.22
CA PRO A 87 -5.63 17.22 4.53
C PRO A 87 -5.82 18.69 4.18
N SER A 88 -4.79 19.50 4.44
CA SER A 88 -4.71 20.90 4.08
C SER A 88 -3.47 21.15 3.24
N PHE A 89 -3.63 21.90 2.16
CA PHE A 89 -2.59 22.17 1.19
C PHE A 89 -2.31 23.67 1.10
N SER A 90 -1.08 24.01 0.75
CA SER A 90 -0.67 25.37 0.39
C SER A 90 0.13 25.35 -0.91
N VAL A 91 0.20 26.49 -1.60
CA VAL A 91 0.97 26.60 -2.85
C VAL A 91 2.34 27.21 -2.52
N CYS A 92 3.42 26.51 -2.85
CA CYS A 92 4.76 27.07 -2.72
C CYS A 92 5.11 27.89 -3.98
N LEU A 93 5.28 29.21 -3.82
CA LEU A 93 5.69 30.14 -4.88
C LEU A 93 7.02 30.77 -4.47
N ASN A 94 8.06 30.63 -5.31
CA ASN A 94 9.39 31.18 -5.06
C ASN A 94 9.97 30.82 -3.67
N GLY A 95 9.71 29.60 -3.19
CA GLY A 95 10.17 29.12 -1.88
C GLY A 95 9.35 29.60 -0.68
N SER A 96 8.29 30.39 -0.90
CA SER A 96 7.36 30.84 0.14
C SER A 96 6.01 30.13 0.02
N SER A 97 5.40 29.77 1.16
CA SER A 97 4.08 29.14 1.21
C SER A 97 2.97 30.19 1.11
N HIS A 98 2.02 30.01 0.21
CA HIS A 98 0.92 30.94 -0.04
C HIS A 98 -0.43 30.24 0.00
N GLY A 99 -1.33 30.79 0.83
CA GLY A 99 -2.70 30.31 1.00
C GLY A 99 -2.80 28.95 1.68
N PHE A 100 -3.98 28.65 2.21
CA PHE A 100 -4.33 27.29 2.64
C PHE A 100 -5.70 26.95 2.08
N PHE A 101 -5.83 25.73 1.56
CA PHE A 101 -7.09 25.19 1.08
C PHE A 101 -7.21 23.73 1.52
N ARG A 102 -8.44 23.33 1.82
CA ARG A 102 -8.71 21.94 2.18
C ARG A 102 -8.63 21.07 0.94
N GLY A 103 -8.00 19.91 1.08
CA GLY A 103 -8.20 18.82 0.13
C GLY A 103 -9.66 18.39 0.16
N ARG A 104 -10.24 18.09 -1.00
CA ARG A 104 -11.34 17.14 -1.03
C ARG A 104 -10.71 15.75 -0.96
N GLY A 105 -11.13 14.94 0.01
CA GLY A 105 -10.86 13.51 0.00
C GLY A 105 -11.39 12.88 -1.30
N GLY A 106 -10.81 11.74 -1.68
CA GLY A 106 -11.28 10.92 -2.79
C GLY A 106 -12.73 10.49 -2.62
#